data_AF-A0AAV3FCI7-F1
#
_entry.id   AF-A0AAV3FCI7-F1
#
_cell.length_a   1.000
_cell.length_b   1.000
_cell.length_c   1.000
_cell.angle_alpha   90.00
_cell.angle_beta   90.00
_cell.angle_gamma   90.00
#
_symmetry.space_group_name_H-M   'P 1'
#
loop_
_entity.id
_entity.type
_entity.pdbx_description
1 polymer ?
#
loop_
_entity_poly.entity_id
_entity_poly.type
_entity_poly.pdbx_seq_one_letter_code
_entity_poly.pdbx_strand_id
1 'polypeptide(L)'
;MAKDKKLKTNAMRILDSKKVSYEMLSYESEDGKIDGISVAHKIGVDEKNVFKTLVAQGTSKELYVFVIPVAEELDLKNAAKIAGEKKVEMIAVKDIMKYTGYIRGGCSPQFI
;
A
#
# COMPACT_ATOMS: atom_id res chain seq x y z
N MET A 1 4.54 5.32 -34.97
CA MET A 1 3.46 5.04 -34.00
C MET A 1 4.10 4.78 -32.65
N ALA A 2 4.17 5.82 -31.80
CA ALA A 2 4.85 5.76 -30.52
C ALA A 2 3.99 4.92 -29.55
N LYS A 3 4.55 3.80 -29.12
CA LYS A 3 3.95 2.87 -28.17
C LYS A 3 3.67 3.63 -26.87
N ASP A 4 2.40 3.78 -26.50
CA ASP A 4 1.95 4.34 -25.23
C ASP A 4 2.77 3.74 -24.10
N LYS A 5 3.72 4.52 -23.58
CA LYS A 5 4.63 4.08 -22.54
C LYS A 5 3.87 4.19 -21.21
N LYS A 6 2.83 3.35 -21.05
CA LYS A 6 2.08 3.22 -19.79
C LYS A 6 3.11 3.13 -18.67
N LEU A 7 3.10 4.12 -17.76
CA LEU A 7 3.97 4.18 -16.60
C LEU A 7 3.65 2.96 -15.72
N LYS A 8 4.36 1.85 -15.95
CA LYS A 8 4.20 0.63 -15.18
C LYS A 8 4.95 0.75 -13.86
N THR A 9 4.23 0.57 -12.76
CA THR A 9 4.83 0.47 -11.42
C THR A 9 5.48 -0.91 -11.25
N ASN A 10 6.35 -1.08 -10.24
CA ASN A 10 6.95 -2.39 -9.93
C ASN A 10 5.89 -3.45 -9.59
N ALA A 11 4.84 -3.04 -8.88
CA ALA A 11 3.66 -3.86 -8.60
C ALA A 11 3.02 -4.44 -9.88
N MET A 12 2.79 -3.61 -10.90
CA MET A 12 2.27 -4.08 -12.18
C MET A 12 3.22 -5.05 -12.89
N ARG A 13 4.53 -4.82 -12.82
CA ARG A 13 5.52 -5.73 -13.42
C ARG A 13 5.49 -7.11 -12.77
N ILE A 14 5.24 -7.18 -11.46
CA ILE A 14 5.11 -8.45 -10.72
C ILE A 14 3.80 -9.17 -11.10
N LEU A 15 2.70 -8.44 -11.26
CA LEU A 15 1.44 -9.03 -11.72
C LEU A 15 1.55 -9.54 -13.17
N ASP A 16 2.20 -8.77 -14.04
CA ASP A 16 2.51 -9.16 -15.41
C ASP A 16 3.34 -10.46 -15.44
N SER A 17 4.39 -10.56 -14.62
CA SER A 17 5.26 -11.75 -14.59
C SER A 17 4.54 -12.99 -14.05
N LYS A 18 3.62 -12.81 -13.10
CA LYS A 18 2.74 -13.86 -12.56
C LYS A 18 1.50 -14.13 -13.44
N LYS A 19 1.33 -13.41 -14.55
CA LYS A 19 0.17 -13.49 -15.48
C LYS A 19 -1.19 -13.31 -14.77
N VAL A 20 -1.23 -12.50 -13.72
CA VAL A 20 -2.47 -12.18 -13.01
C VAL A 20 -3.19 -11.09 -13.79
N SER A 21 -4.49 -11.28 -14.06
CA SER A 21 -5.31 -10.26 -14.70
C SER A 21 -5.57 -9.11 -13.72
N TYR A 22 -5.36 -7.87 -14.16
CA TYR A 22 -5.63 -6.67 -13.36
C TYR A 22 -6.12 -5.53 -14.25
N GLU A 23 -6.86 -4.60 -13.67
CA GLU A 23 -7.28 -3.35 -14.29
C GLU A 23 -6.53 -2.18 -13.64
N MET A 24 -6.11 -1.21 -14.46
CA MET A 24 -5.51 0.02 -13.95
C MET A 24 -6.58 1.10 -13.89
N LEU A 25 -6.82 1.61 -12.68
CA LEU A 25 -7.56 2.85 -12.46
C LEU A 25 -6.56 3.98 -12.21
N SER A 26 -6.71 5.09 -12.91
CA SER A 26 -5.88 6.29 -12.76
C SER A 26 -6.76 7.48 -12.39
N TYR A 27 -6.24 8.34 -11.51
CA TYR A 27 -6.90 9.57 -11.09
C TYR A 27 -5.89 10.71 -11.08
N GLU A 28 -6.37 11.95 -11.26
CA GLU A 28 -5.52 13.14 -11.17
C GLU A 28 -5.32 13.57 -9.71
N SER A 29 -4.05 13.79 -9.38
CA SER A 29 -3.57 14.10 -8.03
C SER A 29 -3.36 15.60 -7.78
N GLU A 30 -3.82 16.47 -8.68
CA GLU A 30 -3.48 17.91 -8.70
C GLU A 30 -3.88 18.67 -7.41
N ASP A 31 -4.87 18.18 -6.65
CA ASP A 31 -5.34 18.80 -5.41
C ASP A 31 -4.49 18.52 -4.17
N GLY A 32 -3.43 17.71 -4.26
CA GLY A 32 -2.62 17.31 -3.09
C GLY A 32 -3.35 16.43 -2.06
N LYS A 33 -4.62 16.12 -2.30
CA LYS A 33 -5.46 15.18 -1.52
C LYS A 33 -5.21 13.75 -2.00
N ILE A 34 -4.20 13.13 -1.40
CA ILE A 34 -3.80 11.73 -1.64
C ILE A 34 -4.38 10.79 -0.56
N ASP A 35 -5.28 11.29 0.28
CA ASP A 35 -5.99 10.48 1.26
C ASP A 35 -6.88 9.46 0.55
N GLY A 36 -6.76 8.20 0.94
CA GLY A 36 -7.36 7.11 0.16
C GLY A 36 -8.89 7.09 0.18
N ILE A 37 -9.53 7.87 1.05
CA ILE A 37 -10.98 8.14 1.02
C ILE A 37 -11.32 9.06 -0.16
N SER A 38 -10.60 10.17 -0.33
CA SER A 38 -10.75 11.03 -1.52
C SER A 38 -10.49 10.25 -2.81
N VAL A 39 -9.53 9.32 -2.80
CA VAL A 39 -9.26 8.44 -3.94
C VAL A 39 -10.45 7.52 -4.23
N ALA A 40 -11.01 6.85 -3.21
CA ALA A 40 -12.18 5.97 -3.35
C ALA A 40 -13.36 6.69 -4.02
N HIS A 41 -13.66 7.91 -3.55
CA HIS A 41 -14.69 8.76 -4.16
C HIS A 41 -14.37 9.16 -5.60
N LYS A 42 -13.11 9.49 -5.91
CA LYS A 42 -12.68 9.87 -7.29
C LYS A 42 -12.81 8.73 -8.29
N ILE A 43 -12.56 7.48 -7.86
CA ILE A 43 -12.65 6.30 -8.73
C ILE A 43 -14.05 5.66 -8.71
N GLY A 44 -14.98 6.17 -7.90
CA GLY A 44 -16.35 5.64 -7.79
C GLY A 44 -16.42 4.25 -7.13
N VAL A 45 -15.43 3.88 -6.32
CA VAL A 45 -15.37 2.59 -5.64
C VAL A 45 -15.68 2.79 -4.15
N ASP A 46 -16.43 1.85 -3.56
CA ASP A 46 -16.71 1.84 -2.13
C ASP A 46 -15.38 1.84 -1.33
N GLU A 47 -15.28 2.71 -0.33
CA GLU A 47 -14.13 2.82 0.57
C GLU A 47 -13.73 1.49 1.22
N LYS A 48 -14.68 0.56 1.39
CA LYS A 48 -14.44 -0.80 1.90
C LYS A 48 -13.64 -1.67 0.94
N ASN A 49 -13.69 -1.37 -0.35
CA ASN A 49 -12.94 -2.08 -1.39
C ASN A 49 -11.60 -1.39 -1.71
N VAL A 50 -11.30 -0.27 -1.04
CA VAL A 50 -10.02 0.43 -1.14
C VAL A 50 -9.20 0.11 0.10
N PHE A 51 -7.99 -0.40 -0.11
CA PHE A 51 -7.11 -0.82 0.97
C PHE A 51 -5.87 0.08 1.07
N LYS A 52 -5.41 0.31 2.29
CA LYS A 52 -4.10 0.91 2.55
C LYS A 52 -3.13 -0.14 3.05
N THR A 53 -1.89 -0.02 2.58
CA THR A 53 -0.78 -0.88 2.99
C THR A 53 0.01 -0.16 4.08
N LEU A 54 0.15 -0.81 5.22
CA LEU A 54 0.85 -0.29 6.39
C LEU A 54 2.00 -1.23 6.72
N VAL A 55 3.17 -0.65 7.00
CA VAL A 55 4.35 -1.42 7.36
C VAL A 55 4.68 -1.14 8.82
N ALA A 56 4.82 -2.21 9.59
CA ALA A 56 5.22 -2.17 10.99
C ALA A 56 6.43 -3.07 11.21
N GLN A 57 7.17 -2.78 12.27
CA GLN A 57 8.30 -3.57 12.72
C GLN A 57 7.99 -4.18 14.08
N GLY A 58 8.24 -5.49 14.20
CA GLY A 58 8.14 -6.21 15.46
C GLY A 58 9.33 -5.93 16.37
N THR A 59 9.19 -6.32 17.63
CA THR A 59 10.31 -6.31 18.59
C THR A 59 11.50 -7.17 18.17
N SER A 60 11.26 -8.21 17.36
CA SER A 60 12.29 -9.02 16.71
C SER A 60 13.09 -8.29 15.63
N LYS A 61 12.67 -7.08 15.24
CA LYS A 61 13.11 -6.31 14.06
C LYS A 61 12.61 -6.85 12.73
N GLU A 62 11.82 -7.91 12.71
CA GLU A 62 11.13 -8.38 11.51
C GLU A 62 10.09 -7.36 11.03
N LEU A 63 9.90 -7.29 9.72
CA LEU A 63 8.95 -6.38 9.08
C LEU A 63 7.65 -7.11 8.76
N TYR A 64 6.54 -6.44 9.06
CA TYR A 64 5.19 -6.94 8.84
C TYR A 64 4.44 -5.94 7.98
N VAL A 65 3.71 -6.46 6.99
CA VAL A 65 2.86 -5.67 6.12
C VAL A 65 1.41 -6.00 6.42
N PHE A 66 0.64 -4.98 6.76
CA PHE A 66 -0.78 -5.05 7.05
C PHE A 66 -1.55 -4.35 5.94
N VAL A 67 -2.50 -5.06 5.34
CA VAL A 67 -3.41 -4.54 4.34
C VAL A 67 -4.78 -4.42 4.99
N ILE A 68 -5.24 -3.19 5.20
CA ILE A 68 -6.52 -2.90 5.87
C ILE A 68 -7.37 -1.96 5.01
N PRO A 69 -8.70 -1.94 5.16
CA PRO A 69 -9.55 -0.97 4.49
C PRO A 69 -9.09 0.46 4.76
N VAL A 70 -9.26 1.35 3.78
CA VAL A 70 -8.71 2.70 3.85
C VAL A 70 -9.33 3.53 4.98
N ALA A 71 -10.61 3.28 5.26
CA ALA A 71 -11.38 3.91 6.32
C ALA A 71 -11.03 3.40 7.73
N GLU A 72 -10.34 2.27 7.87
CA GLU A 72 -10.03 1.67 9.17
C GLU A 72 -8.62 2.02 9.66
N GLU A 73 -8.36 1.91 10.96
CA GLU A 73 -7.02 2.09 11.54
C GLU A 73 -6.45 0.76 12.03
N LEU A 74 -5.12 0.63 11.94
CA LEU A 74 -4.45 -0.59 12.40
C LEU A 74 -4.37 -0.61 13.92
N ASP A 75 -5.08 -1.56 14.55
CA ASP A 75 -4.88 -1.86 15.96
C ASP A 75 -3.53 -2.58 16.15
N LEU A 76 -2.53 -1.86 16.65
CA LEU A 76 -1.18 -2.38 16.88
C LEU A 76 -1.14 -3.54 17.89
N LYS A 77 -2.09 -3.62 18.83
CA LYS A 77 -2.14 -4.73 19.80
C LYS A 77 -2.62 -6.00 19.13
N ASN A 78 -3.66 -5.90 18.31
CA ASN A 78 -4.16 -7.05 17.55
C ASN A 78 -3.17 -7.46 16.46
N ALA A 79 -2.54 -6.48 15.79
CA ALA A 79 -1.47 -6.69 14.82
C ALA A 79 -0.29 -7.44 15.46
N ALA A 80 0.16 -7.05 16.66
CA ALA A 80 1.22 -7.75 17.38
C ALA A 80 0.84 -9.20 17.69
N LYS A 81 -0.38 -9.43 18.18
CA LYS A 81 -0.89 -10.78 18.46
C LYS A 81 -0.91 -11.68 17.22
N ILE A 82 -1.41 -11.17 16.10
CA ILE A 82 -1.49 -11.92 14.82
C ILE A 82 -0.08 -12.15 14.26
N ALA A 83 0.81 -11.18 14.38
CA ALA A 83 2.21 -11.28 13.95
C ALA A 83 3.07 -12.20 14.85
N GLY A 84 2.56 -12.65 16.00
CA GLY A 84 3.32 -13.43 16.97
C GLY A 84 4.38 -12.62 17.73
N GLU A 85 4.26 -11.29 17.72
CA GLU A 85 5.22 -10.35 18.32
C GLU A 85 4.72 -9.85 19.68
N LYS A 86 5.66 -9.55 20.59
CA LYS A 86 5.30 -8.91 21.86
C LYS A 86 4.74 -7.51 21.66
N LYS A 87 5.26 -6.78 20.68
CA LYS A 87 4.81 -5.46 20.25
C LYS A 87 5.18 -5.25 18.79
N VAL A 88 4.33 -4.55 18.05
CA VAL A 88 4.65 -4.00 16.73
C VAL A 88 4.50 -2.49 16.76
N GLU A 89 5.36 -1.80 16.02
CA GLU A 89 5.34 -0.35 15.89
C GLU A 89 5.41 0.03 14.41
N MET A 90 4.67 1.06 14.00
CA MET A 90 4.74 1.56 12.64
C MET A 90 6.17 2.01 12.32
N ILE A 91 6.69 1.62 11.15
CA ILE A 91 8.03 2.06 10.76
C ILE A 91 8.03 3.58 10.52
N ALA A 92 9.16 4.21 10.83
CA ALA A 92 9.30 5.64 10.59
C ALA A 92 9.23 5.93 9.07
N VAL A 93 8.62 7.05 8.70
CA VAL A 93 8.42 7.44 7.28
C VAL A 93 9.74 7.46 6.50
N LYS A 94 10.83 7.88 7.15
CA LYS A 94 12.19 7.87 6.58
C LYS A 94 12.69 6.47 6.19
N ASP A 95 12.20 5.44 6.88
CA ASP A 95 12.62 4.06 6.70
C ASP A 95 11.71 3.30 5.72
N ILE A 96 10.53 3.84 5.38
CA ILE A 96 9.62 3.26 4.37
C ILE A 96 10.36 3.10 3.04
N MET A 97 11.05 4.14 2.57
CA MET A 97 11.79 4.10 1.31
C MET A 97 12.91 3.06 1.36
N LYS A 98 13.60 2.96 2.50
CA LYS A 98 14.70 2.02 2.70
C LYS A 98 14.25 0.56 2.60
N TYR A 99 13.10 0.23 3.18
CA TYR A 99 12.62 -1.14 3.25
C TYR A 99 11.70 -1.54 2.10
N THR A 100 10.93 -0.60 1.55
CA THR A 100 9.89 -0.89 0.56
C THR A 100 10.17 -0.31 -0.82
N GLY A 101 11.20 0.53 -0.98
CA GLY A 101 11.44 1.25 -2.24
C GLY A 101 10.32 2.23 -2.63
N TYR A 102 9.29 2.41 -1.79
CA TYR A 102 8.15 3.29 -2.02
C TYR A 102 8.19 4.51 -1.11
N ILE A 103 7.56 5.59 -1.57
CA ILE A 103 7.32 6.80 -0.77
C ILE A 103 5.96 6.69 -0.06
N ARG A 104 5.81 7.44 1.05
CA ARG A 104 4.54 7.55 1.78
C ARG A 104 3.41 7.97 0.83
N GLY A 105 2.29 7.24 0.87
CA GLY A 105 1.15 7.47 -0.03
C GLY A 105 1.19 6.70 -1.35
N GLY A 106 2.31 6.03 -1.68
CA GLY A 106 2.46 5.20 -2.89
C GLY A 106 2.84 3.74 -2.60
N CYS A 107 2.70 3.28 -1.36
CA CYS A 107 3.05 1.92 -0.97
C CYS A 107 2.04 0.92 -1.55
N SER A 108 2.45 0.15 -2.55
CA SER A 108 1.67 -0.96 -3.09
C SER A 108 1.94 -2.24 -2.28
N PRO A 109 0.91 -3.04 -1.97
CA PRO A 109 1.08 -4.30 -1.22
C PRO A 109 1.87 -5.34 -2.01
N GLN A 110 2.03 -5.17 -3.32
CA GLN A 110 2.72 -6.11 -4.21
C GLN A 110 4.25 -5.96 -4.22
N PHE A 111 4.86 -5.24 -3.27
CA PHE A 111 6.33 -5.13 -3.18
C PHE A 111 7.02 -6.38 -2.60
N ILE A 112 6.24 -7.37 -2.12
CA ILE A 112 6.74 -8.62 -1.53
C ILE A 112 6.37 -9.80 -2.43
#